data_AF-A0A8J4FY74-F1
#
_entry.id   AF-A0A8J4FY74-F1
#
_cell.length_a   1.000
_cell.length_b   1.000
_cell.length_c   1.000
_cell.angle_alpha   90.00
_cell.angle_beta   90.00
_cell.angle_gamma   90.00
#
_symmetry.space_group_name_H-M   'P 1'
#
loop_
_entity.id
_entity.type
_entity.pdbx_description
1 polymer ?
#
loop_
_entity_poly.entity_id
_entity_poly.type
_entity_poly.pdbx_seq_one_letter_code
_entity_poly.pdbx_strand_id
1 'polypeptide(L)'
;DDCTKSCAAAAGSLADSIIRRSFHDAAAGILGCKHYRRKCQLVAPCCGKIFTCRLCHDDACDHRMDRYAVSEMYCMMCGIRQPVGPKCCCCGVAMARYVCNICHLFDDEPGKDIYHCPFCNVCRYAAIVRAATVIPYQQSRQARTNGQRQRGDARTACMLTLAKACLGWPSVYFSCWPCLAIPL
;
A
#
# COMPACT_ATOMS: atom_id res chain seq x y z
N ASP A 1 -18.86 -5.15 32.65
CA ASP A 1 -18.26 -5.41 31.33
C ASP A 1 -19.06 -6.51 30.63
N ASP A 2 -19.91 -6.14 29.69
CA ASP A 2 -21.04 -6.97 29.23
C ASP A 2 -20.64 -8.07 28.22
N CYS A 3 -19.46 -7.94 27.58
CA CYS A 3 -19.02 -8.77 26.45
C CYS A 3 -18.69 -10.23 26.82
N THR A 4 -18.29 -10.49 28.07
CA THR A 4 -17.90 -11.85 28.51
C THR A 4 -19.10 -12.74 28.81
N LYS A 5 -20.29 -12.18 29.05
CA LYS A 5 -21.51 -12.97 29.34
C LYS A 5 -22.13 -13.57 28.08
N SER A 6 -21.93 -12.94 26.92
CA SER A 6 -22.47 -13.37 25.62
C SER A 6 -21.63 -14.44 24.91
N CYS A 7 -20.55 -14.94 25.52
CA CYS A 7 -19.62 -15.86 24.88
C CYS A 7 -20.16 -17.30 24.71
N ALA A 8 -21.18 -17.69 25.47
CA ALA A 8 -21.67 -19.07 25.54
C ALA A 8 -22.61 -19.49 24.39
N ALA A 9 -23.04 -18.57 23.51
CA ALA A 9 -24.14 -18.83 22.56
C ALA A 9 -23.78 -18.67 21.06
N ALA A 10 -22.50 -18.53 20.71
CA ALA A 10 -22.12 -18.14 19.35
C ALA A 10 -21.98 -19.31 18.34
N ALA A 11 -22.47 -20.50 18.68
CA ALA A 11 -22.60 -21.62 17.76
C ALA A 11 -24.08 -22.01 17.63
N GLY A 12 -24.75 -21.52 16.58
CA GLY A 12 -26.06 -22.03 16.16
C GLY A 12 -27.29 -21.14 16.45
N SER A 13 -27.28 -19.85 16.09
CA SER A 13 -28.51 -19.04 16.03
C SER A 13 -28.74 -18.46 14.63
N LEU A 14 -29.97 -18.01 14.34
CA LEU A 14 -30.36 -17.40 13.06
C LEU A 14 -29.48 -16.19 12.66
N ALA A 15 -28.80 -15.54 13.63
CA ALA A 15 -27.82 -14.49 13.39
C ALA A 15 -26.54 -14.98 12.66
N ASP A 16 -26.23 -16.27 12.73
CA ASP A 16 -25.10 -16.92 12.06
C ASP A 16 -25.26 -16.90 10.52
N SER A 17 -26.51 -16.80 10.03
CA SER A 17 -26.78 -16.68 8.59
C SER A 17 -26.35 -15.32 8.00
N ILE A 18 -26.22 -14.28 8.84
CA ILE A 18 -25.84 -12.92 8.45
C ILE A 18 -24.31 -12.70 8.59
N ILE A 19 -23.67 -13.30 9.59
CA ILE A 19 -22.22 -13.16 9.85
C ILE A 19 -21.42 -14.23 9.09
N ARG A 20 -21.44 -14.17 7.75
CA ARG A 20 -20.64 -15.08 6.94
C ARG A 20 -19.16 -14.67 6.96
N ARG A 21 -18.29 -15.64 7.26
CA ARG A 21 -16.84 -15.51 7.10
C ARG A 21 -16.53 -15.10 5.66
N SER A 22 -15.66 -14.11 5.50
CA SER A 22 -15.10 -13.73 4.20
C SER A 22 -13.62 -14.09 4.16
N PHE A 23 -13.12 -14.39 2.96
CA PHE A 23 -11.75 -14.82 2.75
C PHE A 23 -11.01 -13.87 1.84
N HIS A 24 -9.77 -13.54 2.20
CA HIS A 24 -8.80 -12.93 1.30
C HIS A 24 -8.25 -13.99 0.33
N ASP A 25 -8.01 -15.20 0.83
CA ASP A 25 -7.67 -16.38 0.04
C ASP A 25 -8.42 -17.58 0.62
N ALA A 26 -9.41 -18.07 -0.12
CA ALA A 26 -10.25 -19.18 0.32
C ALA A 26 -9.50 -20.52 0.29
N ALA A 27 -8.59 -20.72 -0.66
CA ALA A 27 -7.83 -21.97 -0.79
C ALA A 27 -6.83 -22.13 0.36
N ALA A 28 -6.21 -21.04 0.79
CA ALA A 28 -5.30 -21.00 1.94
C ALA A 28 -6.01 -20.80 3.30
N GLY A 29 -7.34 -20.65 3.32
CA GLY A 29 -8.10 -20.40 4.55
C GLY A 29 -7.81 -19.04 5.22
N ILE A 30 -7.28 -18.07 4.47
CA ILE A 30 -6.91 -16.76 4.98
C ILE A 30 -8.13 -15.85 5.01
N LEU A 31 -8.57 -15.47 6.21
CA LEU A 31 -9.70 -14.57 6.43
C LEU A 31 -9.41 -13.13 5.97
N GLY A 32 -10.45 -12.45 5.50
CA GLY A 32 -10.37 -11.06 5.05
C GLY A 32 -11.19 -10.83 3.79
N CYS A 33 -10.69 -9.93 2.95
CA CYS A 33 -11.26 -9.60 1.64
C CYS A 33 -10.12 -9.23 0.68
N LYS A 34 -10.44 -8.93 -0.60
CA LYS A 34 -9.46 -8.49 -1.61
C LYS A 34 -8.60 -7.28 -1.20
N HIS A 35 -9.03 -6.51 -0.20
CA HIS A 35 -8.34 -5.29 0.25
C HIS A 35 -7.36 -5.54 1.40
N TYR A 36 -7.76 -6.33 2.39
CA TYR A 36 -7.04 -6.52 3.65
C TYR A 36 -7.26 -7.94 4.18
N ARG A 37 -6.20 -8.54 4.71
CA ARG A 37 -6.30 -9.76 5.52
C ARG A 37 -6.72 -9.35 6.93
N ARG A 38 -7.76 -9.96 7.50
CA ARG A 38 -8.29 -9.59 8.83
C ARG A 38 -9.29 -10.62 9.32
N LYS A 39 -9.48 -10.70 10.63
CA LYS A 39 -10.40 -11.66 11.27
C LYS A 39 -11.68 -11.03 11.83
N CYS A 40 -11.97 -9.77 11.49
CA CYS A 40 -13.22 -9.08 11.86
C CYS A 40 -13.91 -8.39 10.68
N GLN A 41 -15.23 -8.21 10.80
CA GLN A 41 -16.06 -7.37 9.93
C GLN A 41 -16.52 -6.14 10.72
N LEU A 42 -16.66 -4.99 10.06
CA LEU A 42 -17.09 -3.74 10.67
C LEU A 42 -18.60 -3.55 10.51
N VAL A 43 -19.23 -2.95 11.52
CA VAL A 43 -20.58 -2.39 11.40
C VAL A 43 -20.44 -0.97 10.86
N ALA A 44 -20.98 -0.72 9.67
CA ALA A 44 -20.90 0.59 9.04
C ALA A 44 -21.81 1.58 9.79
N PRO A 45 -21.28 2.69 10.34
CA PRO A 45 -22.07 3.63 11.14
C PRO A 45 -23.15 4.38 10.33
N CYS A 46 -22.96 4.52 9.02
CA CYS A 46 -23.90 5.20 8.13
C CYS A 46 -25.17 4.41 7.82
N CYS A 47 -25.12 3.08 7.81
CA CYS A 47 -26.25 2.25 7.37
C CYS A 47 -26.52 1.01 8.24
N GLY A 48 -25.72 0.77 9.28
CA GLY A 48 -25.84 -0.38 10.19
C GLY A 48 -25.52 -1.73 9.57
N LYS A 49 -25.14 -1.77 8.28
CA LYS A 49 -24.79 -2.99 7.55
C LYS A 49 -23.38 -3.45 7.88
N ILE A 50 -23.11 -4.73 7.63
CA ILE A 50 -21.84 -5.38 7.99
C ILE A 50 -20.99 -5.55 6.76
N PHE A 51 -19.74 -5.08 6.83
CA PHE A 51 -18.77 -5.18 5.74
C PHE A 51 -17.41 -5.60 6.26
N THR A 52 -16.67 -6.39 5.48
CA THR A 52 -15.33 -6.82 5.88
C THR A 52 -14.36 -5.65 6.07
N CYS A 53 -14.48 -4.60 5.26
CA CYS A 53 -13.72 -3.36 5.43
C CYS A 53 -14.46 -2.18 4.80
N ARG A 54 -13.97 -0.95 5.04
CA ARG A 54 -14.52 0.27 4.47
C ARG A 54 -14.54 0.28 2.94
N LEU A 55 -13.55 -0.36 2.30
CA LEU A 55 -13.48 -0.40 0.83
C LEU A 55 -14.53 -1.37 0.27
N CYS A 56 -14.81 -2.47 0.97
CA CYS A 56 -15.93 -3.34 0.61
C CYS A 56 -17.28 -2.64 0.79
N HIS A 57 -17.41 -1.75 1.77
CA HIS A 57 -18.59 -0.90 1.91
C HIS A 57 -18.70 0.06 0.72
N ASP A 58 -17.66 0.87 0.46
CA ASP A 58 -17.63 1.88 -0.61
C ASP A 58 -17.86 1.23 -2.00
N ASP A 59 -17.43 -0.02 -2.22
CA ASP A 59 -17.69 -0.77 -3.46
C ASP A 59 -19.16 -1.21 -3.61
N ALA A 60 -19.85 -1.47 -2.49
CA ALA A 60 -21.19 -2.07 -2.47
C ALA A 60 -22.32 -1.03 -2.25
N CYS A 61 -21.96 0.18 -1.84
CA CYS A 61 -22.89 1.26 -1.52
C CYS A 61 -22.60 2.49 -2.39
N ASP A 62 -23.62 3.33 -2.56
CA ASP A 62 -23.57 4.60 -3.27
C ASP A 62 -22.96 5.75 -2.45
N HIS A 63 -22.45 5.46 -1.26
CA HIS A 63 -21.87 6.43 -0.33
C HIS A 63 -20.62 5.86 0.34
N ARG A 64 -19.84 6.76 0.93
CA ARG A 64 -18.58 6.41 1.58
C ARG A 64 -18.76 6.22 3.07
N MET A 65 -18.11 5.20 3.61
CA MET A 65 -18.12 4.94 5.05
C MET A 65 -17.15 5.88 5.78
N ASP A 66 -17.62 6.55 6.84
CA ASP A 66 -16.72 7.20 7.78
C ASP A 66 -15.99 6.15 8.63
N ARG A 67 -14.68 6.08 8.46
CA ARG A 67 -13.82 5.12 9.16
C ARG A 67 -13.58 5.49 10.64
N TYR A 68 -13.74 6.75 11.02
CA TYR A 68 -13.47 7.20 12.40
C TYR A 68 -14.67 6.96 13.32
N ALA A 69 -15.89 6.94 12.75
CA ALA A 69 -17.13 6.74 13.50
C ALA A 69 -17.48 5.26 13.77
N VAL A 70 -16.65 4.30 13.35
CA VAL A 70 -16.91 2.88 13.56
C VAL A 70 -16.73 2.53 15.04
N SER A 71 -17.77 2.03 15.70
CA SER A 71 -17.76 1.68 17.13
C SER A 71 -17.84 0.18 17.39
N GLU A 72 -18.36 -0.60 16.44
CA GLU A 72 -18.64 -2.02 16.61
C GLU A 72 -18.08 -2.89 15.46
N MET A 73 -17.77 -4.14 15.79
CA MET A 73 -17.28 -5.15 14.86
C MET A 73 -17.80 -6.55 15.20
N TYR A 74 -17.76 -7.45 14.23
CA TYR A 74 -18.02 -8.88 14.39
C TYR A 74 -16.74 -9.69 14.26
N CYS A 75 -16.53 -10.67 15.13
CA CYS A 75 -15.45 -11.63 14.99
C CYS A 75 -15.81 -12.67 13.93
N MET A 76 -14.96 -12.87 12.91
CA MET A 76 -15.18 -13.91 11.92
C MET A 76 -14.90 -15.32 12.48
N MET A 77 -14.15 -15.45 13.58
CA MET A 77 -13.87 -16.77 14.16
C MET A 77 -15.07 -17.33 14.94
N CYS A 78 -15.67 -16.51 15.81
CA CYS A 78 -16.73 -16.95 16.71
C CYS A 78 -18.05 -16.19 16.53
N GLY A 79 -18.19 -15.30 15.55
CA GLY A 79 -19.46 -14.61 15.26
C GLY A 79 -19.89 -13.53 16.26
N ILE A 80 -19.14 -13.28 17.34
CA ILE A 80 -19.57 -12.32 18.38
C ILE A 80 -19.53 -10.86 17.87
N ARG A 81 -20.60 -10.10 18.12
CA ARG A 81 -20.62 -8.63 18.02
C ARG A 81 -19.94 -8.04 19.25
N GLN A 82 -19.07 -7.07 19.05
CA GLN A 82 -18.31 -6.45 20.12
C GLN A 82 -17.89 -5.02 19.76
N PRO A 83 -17.49 -4.20 20.74
CA PRO A 83 -16.79 -2.95 20.48
C PRO A 83 -15.53 -3.19 19.65
N VAL A 84 -15.14 -2.21 18.82
CA VAL A 84 -13.91 -2.35 18.04
C VAL A 84 -12.70 -2.47 18.97
N GLY A 85 -11.84 -3.45 18.68
CA GLY A 85 -10.66 -3.71 19.50
C GLY A 85 -9.65 -4.63 18.81
N PRO A 86 -8.44 -4.76 19.39
CA PRO A 86 -7.36 -5.55 18.79
C PRO A 86 -7.59 -7.07 18.92
N LYS A 87 -8.42 -7.50 19.86
CA LYS A 87 -8.70 -8.91 20.15
C LYS A 87 -10.20 -9.14 20.32
N CYS A 88 -10.61 -10.38 20.12
CA CYS A 88 -11.97 -10.80 20.42
C CYS A 88 -12.19 -10.87 21.93
N CYS A 89 -13.25 -10.24 22.43
CA CYS A 89 -13.65 -10.32 23.84
C CYS A 89 -14.15 -11.73 24.23
N CYS A 90 -14.57 -12.54 23.25
CA CYS A 90 -15.10 -13.88 23.47
C CYS A 90 -14.02 -14.95 23.31
N CYS A 91 -13.44 -15.09 22.11
CA CYS A 91 -12.49 -16.17 21.81
C CYS A 91 -11.01 -15.75 21.93
N GLY A 92 -10.72 -14.50 22.30
CA GLY A 92 -9.35 -14.01 22.51
C GLY A 92 -8.50 -13.83 21.25
N VAL A 93 -8.97 -14.25 20.07
CA VAL A 93 -8.19 -14.17 18.83
C VAL A 93 -7.81 -12.73 18.50
N ALA A 94 -6.57 -12.52 18.05
CA ALA A 94 -6.13 -11.23 17.52
C ALA A 94 -6.78 -10.96 16.15
N MET A 95 -7.33 -9.76 15.98
CA MET A 95 -8.09 -9.39 14.76
C MET A 95 -7.19 -9.18 13.54
N ALA A 96 -5.96 -8.76 13.76
CA ALA A 96 -4.92 -8.56 12.75
C ALA A 96 -3.56 -8.39 13.42
N ARG A 97 -2.47 -8.47 12.64
CA ARG A 97 -1.11 -8.10 13.06
C ARG A 97 -0.98 -6.60 13.30
N TYR A 98 -1.50 -5.79 12.38
CA TYR A 98 -1.58 -4.35 12.53
C TYR A 98 -3.02 -3.91 12.83
N VAL A 99 -3.20 -3.12 13.88
CA VAL A 99 -4.48 -2.55 14.29
C VAL A 99 -4.29 -1.06 14.56
N CYS A 100 -5.08 -0.23 13.87
CA CYS A 100 -5.18 1.18 14.18
C CYS A 100 -6.56 1.50 14.74
N ASN A 101 -6.63 1.83 16.03
CA ASN A 101 -7.89 2.19 16.71
C ASN A 101 -8.44 3.56 16.27
N ILE A 102 -7.61 4.41 15.65
CA ILE A 102 -8.06 5.72 15.16
C ILE A 102 -8.77 5.56 13.80
N CYS A 103 -8.12 4.87 12.87
CA CYS A 103 -8.65 4.65 11.52
C CYS A 103 -9.52 3.40 11.38
N HIS A 104 -9.63 2.59 12.43
CA HIS A 104 -10.23 1.25 12.43
C HIS A 104 -9.73 0.36 11.28
N LEU A 105 -8.43 0.45 11.00
CA LEU A 105 -7.72 -0.36 10.00
C LEU A 105 -7.15 -1.62 10.65
N PHE A 106 -7.43 -2.77 10.03
CA PHE A 106 -6.96 -4.09 10.43
C PHE A 106 -6.29 -4.74 9.23
N ASP A 107 -5.00 -5.06 9.33
CA ASP A 107 -4.28 -5.83 8.30
C ASP A 107 -3.38 -6.91 8.93
N ASP A 108 -3.63 -8.15 8.55
CA ASP A 108 -2.96 -9.37 9.00
C ASP A 108 -1.90 -9.86 8.00
N GLU A 109 -1.70 -9.12 6.90
CA GLU A 109 -0.74 -9.49 5.87
C GLU A 109 0.71 -9.31 6.35
N PRO A 110 1.53 -10.38 6.28
CA PRO A 110 2.90 -10.35 6.74
C PRO A 110 3.76 -9.47 5.82
N GLY A 111 4.74 -8.79 6.42
CA GLY A 111 5.69 -7.97 5.66
C GLY A 111 5.15 -6.63 5.17
N LYS A 112 3.92 -6.24 5.54
CA LYS A 112 3.45 -4.87 5.41
C LYS A 112 3.78 -4.09 6.68
N ASP A 113 4.60 -3.06 6.54
CA ASP A 113 4.87 -2.11 7.60
C ASP A 113 3.89 -0.93 7.46
N ILE A 114 2.90 -0.88 8.36
CA ILE A 114 1.83 0.13 8.36
C ILE A 114 1.97 0.93 9.63
N TYR A 115 1.83 2.25 9.53
CA TYR A 115 1.79 3.14 10.69
C TYR A 115 0.69 4.20 10.52
N HIS A 116 0.16 4.68 11.64
CA HIS A 116 -0.75 5.82 11.64
C HIS A 116 0.07 7.12 11.65
N CYS A 117 -0.15 7.99 10.67
CA CYS A 117 0.41 9.33 10.66
C CYS A 117 -0.54 10.28 11.40
N PRO A 118 -0.18 10.80 12.59
CA PRO A 118 -1.07 11.66 13.37
C PRO A 118 -1.35 13.00 12.68
N PHE A 119 -0.41 13.51 11.90
CA PHE A 119 -0.57 14.78 11.17
C PHE A 119 -1.52 14.67 9.98
N CYS A 120 -1.49 13.55 9.25
CA CYS A 120 -2.41 13.32 8.14
C CYS A 120 -3.69 12.62 8.58
N ASN A 121 -3.76 12.18 9.84
CA ASN A 121 -4.82 11.35 10.41
C ASN A 121 -5.15 10.11 9.56
N VAL A 122 -4.16 9.49 8.92
CA VAL A 122 -4.35 8.30 8.06
C VAL A 122 -3.23 7.30 8.25
N CYS A 123 -3.56 6.02 8.09
CA CYS A 123 -2.55 4.97 8.01
C CYS A 123 -1.81 5.01 6.67
N ARG A 124 -0.48 4.89 6.72
CA ARG A 124 0.41 4.84 5.56
C ARG A 124 1.25 3.58 5.63
N TYR A 125 1.70 3.12 4.47
CA TYR A 125 2.76 2.13 4.40
C TYR A 125 4.08 2.84 4.65
N ALA A 126 4.89 2.30 5.56
CA ALA A 126 6.30 2.63 5.57
C ALA A 126 6.92 2.07 4.29
N ALA A 127 7.70 2.89 3.61
CA ALA A 127 8.54 2.39 2.54
C ALA A 127 9.52 1.41 3.20
N ILE A 128 9.31 0.12 2.99
CA ILE A 128 10.32 -0.87 3.32
C ILE A 128 11.46 -0.58 2.37
N VAL A 129 12.43 0.21 2.83
CA VAL A 129 13.79 0.13 2.30
C VAL A 129 14.26 -1.27 2.66
N ARG A 130 13.95 -2.24 1.80
CA ARG A 130 14.67 -3.51 1.84
C ARG A 130 16.13 -3.11 1.78
N ALA A 131 16.95 -3.61 2.71
CA ALA A 131 18.36 -3.26 2.84
C ALA A 131 19.22 -3.79 1.67
N ALA A 132 18.76 -3.61 0.44
CA ALA A 132 19.49 -3.81 -0.79
C ALA A 132 19.31 -2.53 -1.60
N THR A 133 20.39 -1.77 -1.69
CA THR A 133 20.60 -0.55 -2.49
C THR A 133 19.85 0.71 -2.03
N VAL A 134 20.44 1.41 -1.06
CA VAL A 134 20.29 2.87 -0.95
C VAL A 134 20.91 3.49 -2.21
N ILE A 135 20.11 3.82 -3.20
CA ILE A 135 20.50 4.82 -4.21
C ILE A 135 19.88 6.15 -3.75
N PRO A 136 20.69 7.18 -3.41
CA PRO A 136 20.17 8.41 -2.84
C PRO A 136 19.24 9.16 -3.83
N TYR A 137 18.08 9.55 -3.31
CA TYR A 137 17.05 10.38 -3.95
C TYR A 137 17.52 11.84 -4.10
N GLN A 138 18.51 12.12 -4.95
CA GLN A 138 18.92 13.52 -5.22
C GLN A 138 19.08 13.90 -6.70
N GLN A 139 18.50 13.17 -7.66
CA GLN A 139 18.63 13.54 -9.08
C GLN A 139 17.33 13.43 -9.92
N SER A 140 16.20 13.96 -9.44
CA SER A 140 15.01 14.13 -10.30
C SER A 140 14.35 15.51 -10.27
N ARG A 141 15.03 16.54 -9.74
CA ARG A 141 14.57 17.95 -9.79
C ARG A 141 15.42 18.87 -10.70
N GLN A 142 15.94 18.37 -11.82
CA GLN A 142 16.57 19.22 -12.85
C GLN A 142 16.08 18.96 -14.29
N ALA A 143 14.86 18.43 -14.46
CA ALA A 143 14.28 18.22 -15.79
C ALA A 143 12.86 18.83 -15.93
N ARG A 144 12.59 19.98 -15.30
CA ARG A 144 11.33 20.73 -15.45
C ARG A 144 11.52 22.24 -15.62
N THR A 145 12.56 22.66 -16.34
CA THR A 145 12.70 24.03 -16.86
C THR A 145 13.42 24.03 -18.22
N ASN A 146 12.81 23.44 -19.24
CA ASN A 146 12.94 23.91 -20.63
C ASN A 146 12.01 23.08 -21.52
N GLY A 147 10.91 23.69 -21.95
CA GLY A 147 9.91 23.00 -22.76
C GLY A 147 8.65 23.82 -22.97
N GLN A 148 8.78 25.11 -23.29
CA GLN A 148 7.71 25.86 -23.91
C GLN A 148 8.25 26.70 -25.07
N ARG A 149 7.50 26.61 -26.18
CA ARG A 149 7.62 27.34 -27.46
C ARG A 149 8.65 26.69 -28.40
N GLN A 150 8.36 26.32 -29.65
CA GLN A 150 7.46 26.90 -30.65
C GLN A 150 6.95 25.84 -31.64
N ARG A 151 5.75 26.09 -32.21
CA ARG A 151 5.22 25.45 -33.42
C ARG A 151 5.92 26.05 -34.66
N GLY A 152 6.13 25.26 -35.70
CA GLY A 152 6.50 25.74 -37.03
C GLY A 152 6.81 24.60 -38.01
N ASP A 153 5.99 24.48 -39.04
CA ASP A 153 6.06 23.51 -40.14
C ASP A 153 7.20 23.76 -41.13
N ALA A 154 7.43 22.74 -41.97
CA ALA A 154 7.96 22.76 -43.33
C ALA A 154 9.43 22.32 -43.56
N ARG A 155 9.54 21.13 -44.18
CA ARG A 155 10.33 20.81 -45.38
C ARG A 155 11.72 21.44 -45.48
N THR A 156 12.77 20.63 -45.42
CA THR A 156 13.83 20.53 -46.47
C THR A 156 14.71 19.31 -46.18
N ALA A 157 14.75 18.38 -47.14
CA ALA A 157 15.76 17.33 -47.24
C ALA A 157 16.95 17.87 -48.06
N CYS A 158 18.19 17.44 -47.79
CA CYS A 158 19.14 17.05 -48.84
C CYS A 158 20.39 16.40 -48.24
N MET A 159 21.02 15.58 -49.07
CA MET A 159 22.05 14.58 -48.84
C MET A 159 23.46 15.15 -48.62
N LEU A 160 24.38 14.28 -48.15
CA LEU A 160 25.58 13.79 -48.90
C LEU A 160 26.55 13.11 -47.89
N THR A 161 26.70 11.78 -47.91
CA THR A 161 27.81 10.98 -48.51
C THR A 161 29.18 11.23 -47.87
N LEU A 162 30.12 10.29 -47.68
CA LEU A 162 30.31 8.86 -47.93
C LEU A 162 31.70 8.52 -47.33
N ALA A 163 31.99 7.21 -47.17
CA ALA A 163 33.33 6.59 -47.16
C ALA A 163 34.23 6.85 -45.93
N LYS A 164 35.05 5.92 -45.42
CA LYS A 164 35.48 4.57 -45.84
C LYS A 164 36.14 3.93 -44.62
N ALA A 165 35.87 2.65 -44.36
CA ALA A 165 36.73 1.81 -43.53
C ALA A 165 37.95 1.37 -44.37
N CYS A 166 39.13 1.33 -43.75
CA CYS A 166 40.19 0.34 -44.04
C CYS A 166 41.38 0.52 -43.06
N LEU A 167 41.55 -0.46 -42.19
CA LEU A 167 42.78 -1.21 -41.90
C LEU A 167 44.11 -0.45 -41.72
N GLY A 168 44.74 -0.65 -40.55
CA GLY A 168 46.20 -0.57 -40.42
C GLY A 168 46.71 -0.05 -39.07
N TRP A 169 46.87 -0.95 -38.10
CA TRP A 169 47.83 -0.77 -37.00
C TRP A 169 49.26 -0.99 -37.57
N PRO A 170 50.29 -0.26 -37.09
CA PRO A 170 50.97 -0.64 -35.84
C PRO A 170 51.29 0.56 -34.93
N SER A 171 51.13 0.42 -33.61
CA SER A 171 52.24 0.19 -32.67
C SER A 171 53.51 0.95 -33.06
N VAL A 172 53.77 2.10 -32.42
CA VAL A 172 55.01 2.37 -31.67
C VAL A 172 55.01 3.82 -31.15
N TYR A 173 55.22 3.93 -29.84
CA TYR A 173 56.09 4.90 -29.19
C TYR A 173 55.74 6.41 -29.11
N PHE A 174 56.23 6.95 -27.98
CA PHE A 174 56.60 8.32 -27.65
C PHE A 174 55.52 9.27 -27.09
N SER A 175 55.39 9.14 -25.77
CA SER A 175 55.53 10.20 -24.76
C SER A 175 56.25 11.50 -25.15
N CYS A 176 55.86 12.57 -24.42
CA CYS A 176 56.48 13.90 -24.25
C CYS A 176 56.17 14.89 -25.40
N TRP A 177 55.80 16.16 -25.18
CA TRP A 177 56.12 17.08 -24.07
C TRP A 177 55.24 18.37 -24.17
N PRO A 178 55.53 19.51 -23.50
CA PRO A 178 54.73 20.07 -22.41
C PRO A 178 54.21 21.51 -22.69
N CYS A 179 53.54 22.12 -21.72
CA CYS A 179 53.70 23.54 -21.37
C CYS A 179 53.23 23.69 -19.90
N LEU A 180 54.17 23.79 -18.95
CA LEU A 180 54.65 25.05 -18.36
C LEU A 180 53.49 25.79 -17.66
N ALA A 181 53.37 25.65 -16.34
CA ALA A 181 54.00 26.48 -15.29
C ALA A 181 53.28 27.85 -15.18
N ILE A 182 53.11 28.52 -14.03
CA ILE A 182 53.87 28.70 -12.78
C ILE A 182 52.85 29.21 -11.69
N PRO A 183 53.24 29.84 -10.56
CA PRO A 183 53.16 29.42 -9.15
C PRO A 183 51.97 30.09 -8.38
N LEU A 184 51.65 29.77 -7.12
CA LEU A 184 52.37 29.90 -5.83
C LEU A 184 51.79 28.92 -4.80
#